data_AF-A0AA96PXK1-F1
#
_entry.id   AF-A0AA96PXK1-F1
#
_cell.length_a   1.000
_cell.length_b   1.000
_cell.length_c   1.000
_cell.angle_alpha   90.00
_cell.angle_beta   90.00
_cell.angle_gamma   90.00
#
_symmetry.space_group_name_H-M   'P 1'
#
loop_
_entity.id
_entity.type
_entity.pdbx_description
1 polymer ?
#
loop_
_entity_poly.entity_id
_entity_poly.type
_entity_poly.pdbx_seq_one_letter_code
_entity_poly.pdbx_strand_id
1 'polypeptide(L)'
;MSHVFDKNIEATELILRIILGEDIKVIRVDGQDELKNPLVDGRNITLDVHAIDSHGKEIDIEVQGDVKGAAVERARFHSSMVDARMLKVSQDFKELKDSYVIFIYKKDKFKEGLPIYHIDRYVRETGKLFEDGSHIIYVNGSYKGEGEIAQLIEDFHQKESEDMHYKALADGVKHFKETEEGFWMSGGHPVRTDRSEAETVKLCVNQ
;
A
#
# COMPACT_ATOMS: atom_id res chain seq x y z
N MET A 1 2.74 -5.82 6.90
CA MET A 1 3.21 -4.50 6.43
C MET A 1 2.47 -3.37 7.16
N SER A 2 1.15 -3.42 7.29
CA SER A 2 0.30 -2.38 7.92
C SER A 2 0.81 -1.75 9.22
N HIS A 3 1.34 -2.52 10.18
CA HIS A 3 1.82 -1.95 11.45
C HIS A 3 3.09 -1.09 11.35
N VAL A 4 3.92 -1.29 10.32
CA VAL A 4 5.08 -0.42 10.03
C VAL A 4 4.62 0.95 9.51
N PHE A 5 3.44 0.97 8.89
CA PHE A 5 2.83 2.16 8.30
C PHE A 5 1.77 2.80 9.17
N ASP A 6 1.31 2.14 10.25
CA ASP A 6 0.30 2.71 11.13
C ASP A 6 0.79 4.05 11.70
N LYS A 7 0.07 5.12 11.35
CA LYS A 7 0.39 6.52 11.68
C LYS A 7 1.77 7.02 11.19
N ASN A 8 2.43 6.27 10.30
CA ASN A 8 3.73 6.65 9.76
C ASN A 8 3.57 7.47 8.48
N ILE A 9 3.35 8.77 8.66
CA ILE A 9 3.18 9.75 7.55
C ILE A 9 4.43 9.79 6.67
N GLU A 10 5.62 9.89 7.26
CA GLU A 10 6.87 10.05 6.50
C GLU A 10 7.15 8.85 5.58
N ALA A 11 6.99 7.63 6.09
CA ALA A 11 7.17 6.42 5.29
C ALA A 11 6.12 6.29 4.18
N THR A 12 4.86 6.62 4.49
CA THR A 12 3.77 6.54 3.52
C THR A 12 3.91 7.59 2.42
N GLU A 13 4.27 8.82 2.78
CA GLU A 13 4.55 9.90 1.84
C GLU A 13 5.71 9.55 0.89
N LEU A 14 6.79 9.00 1.44
CA LEU A 14 7.92 8.51 0.64
C LEU A 14 7.47 7.47 -0.40
N ILE A 15 6.70 6.46 0.02
CA ILE A 15 6.20 5.41 -0.87
C ILE A 15 5.35 6.00 -1.97
N LEU A 16 4.39 6.86 -1.62
CA LEU A 16 3.46 7.45 -2.57
C LEU A 16 4.17 8.37 -3.56
N ARG A 17 5.14 9.17 -3.09
CA ARG A 17 5.97 9.99 -3.97
C ARG A 17 6.72 9.15 -5.01
N ILE A 18 7.28 8.02 -4.60
CA ILE A 18 8.01 7.11 -5.51
C ILE A 18 7.05 6.41 -6.48
N ILE A 19 5.90 5.91 -6.00
CA ILE A 19 4.95 5.16 -6.81
C ILE A 19 4.21 6.05 -7.81
N LEU A 20 3.73 7.22 -7.36
CA LEU A 20 2.94 8.14 -8.17
C LEU A 20 3.83 9.05 -9.03
N GLY A 21 5.10 9.21 -8.68
CA GLY A 21 6.03 10.10 -9.38
C GLY A 21 5.69 11.58 -9.26
N GLU A 22 4.91 11.95 -8.23
CA GLU A 22 4.50 13.32 -7.93
C GLU A 22 4.87 13.71 -6.49
N ASP A 23 5.04 15.02 -6.26
CA ASP A 23 5.25 15.55 -4.92
C ASP A 23 3.92 15.55 -4.16
N ILE A 24 3.73 14.52 -3.34
CA ILE A 24 2.52 14.31 -2.54
C ILE A 24 2.81 14.69 -1.09
N LYS A 25 1.83 15.32 -0.45
CA LYS A 25 1.87 15.63 0.99
C LYS A 25 0.78 14.86 1.71
N VAL A 26 1.17 13.93 2.57
CA VAL A 26 0.25 13.09 3.33
C VAL A 26 -0.09 13.78 4.66
N ILE A 27 -1.38 13.84 4.99
CA ILE A 27 -1.87 14.49 6.23
C ILE A 27 -2.46 13.50 7.23
N ARG A 28 -2.81 12.29 6.78
CA ARG A 28 -3.35 11.22 7.63
C ARG A 28 -2.90 9.87 7.09
N VAL A 29 -2.54 8.96 8.00
CA VAL A 29 -2.29 7.55 7.71
C VAL A 29 -2.89 6.73 8.83
N ASP A 30 -3.73 5.77 8.49
CA ASP A 30 -4.30 4.79 9.42
C ASP A 30 -3.99 3.39 8.90
N GLY A 31 -3.36 2.55 9.72
CA GLY A 31 -3.14 1.14 9.40
C GLY A 31 -4.35 0.29 9.78
N GLN A 32 -4.66 -0.74 8.98
CA GLN A 32 -5.77 -1.67 9.24
C GLN A 32 -7.14 -0.97 9.43
N ASP A 33 -7.48 0.00 8.57
CA ASP A 33 -8.73 0.73 8.64
C ASP A 33 -9.91 -0.11 8.14
N GLU A 34 -10.87 -0.44 9.02
CA GLU A 34 -12.05 -1.22 8.65
C GLU A 34 -13.13 -0.33 8.01
N LEU A 35 -13.37 -0.56 6.72
CA LEU A 35 -14.45 0.05 5.98
C LEU A 35 -15.69 -0.87 5.97
N LYS A 36 -16.68 -0.53 6.80
CA LYS A 36 -17.96 -1.26 6.92
C LYS A 36 -18.92 -0.98 5.78
N ASN A 37 -19.37 -2.02 5.08
CA ASN A 37 -20.25 -1.85 3.93
C ASN A 37 -21.55 -1.09 4.31
N PRO A 38 -21.98 -0.09 3.53
CA PRO A 38 -23.25 0.60 3.78
C PRO A 38 -24.49 -0.30 3.67
N LEU A 39 -24.40 -1.40 2.93
CA LEU A 39 -25.47 -2.39 2.84
C LEU A 39 -25.44 -3.35 4.04
N VAL A 40 -26.61 -3.59 4.63
CA VAL A 40 -26.79 -4.69 5.60
C VAL A 40 -26.41 -6.01 4.90
N ASP A 41 -25.54 -6.79 5.52
CA ASP A 41 -24.91 -8.02 5.01
C ASP A 41 -23.92 -7.84 3.84
N GLY A 42 -23.55 -6.60 3.51
CA GLY A 42 -22.50 -6.31 2.55
C GLY A 42 -21.11 -6.71 3.05
N ARG A 43 -20.20 -7.03 2.13
CA ARG A 43 -18.81 -7.37 2.47
C ARG A 43 -18.04 -6.13 2.92
N ASN A 44 -17.49 -6.16 4.12
CA ASN A 44 -16.52 -5.18 4.62
C ASN A 44 -15.15 -5.40 3.97
N ILE A 45 -14.30 -4.37 4.03
CA ILE A 45 -12.87 -4.48 3.76
C ILE A 45 -12.09 -3.88 4.91
N THR A 46 -10.85 -4.35 5.08
CA THR A 46 -9.86 -3.71 5.95
C THR A 46 -8.74 -3.25 5.04
N LEU A 47 -8.48 -1.96 5.03
CA LEU A 47 -7.40 -1.37 4.25
C LEU A 47 -6.09 -1.59 4.99
N ASP A 48 -5.09 -2.13 4.30
CA ASP A 48 -3.79 -2.35 4.92
C ASP A 48 -3.17 -1.04 5.40
N VAL A 49 -3.21 -0.02 4.54
CA VAL A 49 -2.85 1.37 4.84
C VAL A 49 -3.85 2.29 4.14
N HIS A 50 -4.52 3.14 4.91
CA HIS A 50 -5.38 4.19 4.41
C HIS A 50 -4.71 5.55 4.62
N ALA A 51 -4.38 6.24 3.53
CA ALA A 51 -3.80 7.58 3.55
C ALA A 51 -4.74 8.64 2.95
N ILE A 52 -4.66 9.86 3.49
CA ILE A 52 -5.27 11.06 2.90
C ILE A 52 -4.18 12.09 2.63
N ASP A 53 -4.17 12.64 1.42
CA ASP A 53 -3.26 13.71 1.03
C ASP A 53 -3.82 15.12 1.34
N SER A 54 -2.99 16.15 1.19
CA SER A 54 -3.37 17.53 1.45
C SER A 54 -4.45 18.12 0.52
N HIS A 55 -4.75 17.44 -0.61
CA HIS A 55 -5.83 17.79 -1.54
C HIS A 55 -7.13 17.00 -1.30
N GLY A 56 -7.08 16.03 -0.37
CA GLY A 56 -8.19 15.14 -0.02
C GLY A 56 -8.27 13.88 -0.87
N LYS A 57 -7.24 13.54 -1.66
CA LYS A 57 -7.13 12.24 -2.34
C LYS A 57 -7.13 11.15 -1.27
N GLU A 58 -7.94 10.10 -1.44
CA GLU A 58 -7.88 8.93 -0.57
C GLU A 58 -7.15 7.77 -1.23
N ILE A 59 -6.27 7.15 -0.47
CA ILE A 59 -5.29 6.21 -1.00
C ILE A 59 -5.29 4.96 -0.14
N ASP A 60 -5.65 3.85 -0.77
CA ASP A 60 -5.62 2.50 -0.23
C ASP A 60 -4.36 1.80 -0.73
N ILE A 61 -3.46 1.41 0.18
CA ILE A 61 -2.26 0.63 -0.17
C ILE A 61 -2.40 -0.77 0.43
N GLU A 62 -2.40 -1.77 -0.46
CA GLU A 62 -2.65 -3.17 -0.18
C GLU A 62 -1.42 -4.03 -0.47
N VAL A 63 -1.00 -4.85 0.49
CA VAL A 63 0.29 -5.53 0.43
C VAL A 63 0.08 -7.04 0.37
N GLN A 64 0.51 -7.67 -0.72
CA GLN A 64 0.09 -9.04 -1.06
C GLN A 64 1.28 -9.96 -1.32
N GLY A 65 1.32 -11.09 -0.59
CA GLY A 65 2.36 -12.11 -0.76
C GLY A 65 1.99 -13.25 -1.72
N ASP A 66 0.72 -13.62 -1.75
CA ASP A 66 0.18 -14.73 -2.50
C ASP A 66 -0.76 -14.28 -3.63
N VAL A 67 -0.85 -15.15 -4.64
CA VAL A 67 -1.66 -14.96 -5.85
C VAL A 67 -3.17 -14.95 -5.53
N LYS A 68 -3.61 -15.35 -4.32
CA LYS A 68 -5.03 -15.33 -3.95
C LYS A 68 -5.59 -13.90 -3.83
N GLY A 69 -4.75 -12.90 -3.57
CA GLY A 69 -5.13 -11.48 -3.64
C GLY A 69 -5.26 -10.94 -5.08
N ALA A 70 -4.92 -11.74 -6.11
CA ALA A 70 -4.72 -11.30 -7.49
C ALA A 70 -5.99 -11.07 -8.33
N ALA A 71 -7.19 -11.12 -7.74
CA ALA A 71 -8.40 -10.79 -8.47
C ALA A 71 -8.44 -9.29 -8.79
N VAL A 72 -8.54 -8.92 -10.07
CA VAL A 72 -8.73 -7.51 -10.48
C VAL A 72 -10.07 -6.95 -9.97
N GLU A 73 -11.03 -7.84 -9.71
CA GLU A 73 -12.31 -7.56 -9.08
C GLU A 73 -12.14 -7.03 -7.65
N ARG A 74 -11.09 -7.46 -6.93
CA ARG A 74 -10.79 -6.95 -5.59
C ARG A 74 -10.40 -5.48 -5.65
N ALA A 75 -9.54 -5.10 -6.59
CA ALA A 75 -9.16 -3.70 -6.78
C ALA A 75 -10.37 -2.82 -7.09
N ARG A 76 -11.25 -3.30 -7.98
CA ARG A 76 -12.52 -2.61 -8.28
C ARG A 76 -13.43 -2.51 -7.05
N PHE A 77 -13.50 -3.55 -6.22
CA PHE A 77 -14.32 -3.53 -5.01
C PHE A 77 -13.77 -2.56 -3.95
N HIS A 78 -12.45 -2.55 -3.74
CA HIS A 78 -11.77 -1.59 -2.86
C HIS A 78 -12.03 -0.16 -3.32
N SER A 79 -11.82 0.14 -4.60
CA SER A 79 -12.09 1.47 -5.17
C SER A 79 -13.54 1.90 -4.94
N SER A 80 -14.52 1.02 -5.17
CA SER A 80 -15.92 1.34 -4.92
C SER A 80 -16.23 1.62 -3.44
N MET A 81 -15.52 0.97 -2.52
CA MET A 81 -15.70 1.17 -1.10
C MET A 81 -15.08 2.49 -0.64
N VAL A 82 -13.90 2.84 -1.14
CA VAL A 82 -13.29 4.15 -0.85
C VAL A 82 -14.21 5.28 -1.36
N ASP A 83 -14.62 5.24 -2.64
CA ASP A 83 -15.48 6.26 -3.25
C ASP A 83 -16.82 6.44 -2.50
N ALA A 84 -17.45 5.34 -2.09
CA ALA A 84 -18.76 5.35 -1.42
C ALA A 84 -18.78 6.09 -0.08
N ARG A 85 -17.61 6.41 0.50
CA ARG A 85 -17.48 7.06 1.81
C ARG A 85 -17.07 8.52 1.74
N MET A 86 -16.60 8.98 0.58
CA MET A 86 -16.12 10.36 0.42
C MET A 86 -17.24 11.39 0.39
N LEU A 87 -18.41 11.01 -0.14
CA LEU A 87 -19.55 11.90 -0.28
C LEU A 87 -20.59 11.66 0.81
N LYS A 88 -21.04 12.77 1.39
CA LYS A 88 -22.22 12.81 2.27
C LYS A 88 -23.47 13.02 1.46
N VAL A 89 -24.61 12.75 2.10
CA VAL A 89 -25.94 13.01 1.53
C VAL A 89 -26.02 14.45 1.04
N SER A 90 -26.50 14.63 -0.20
CA SER A 90 -26.69 15.91 -0.88
C SER A 90 -25.43 16.65 -1.34
N GLN A 91 -24.22 16.09 -1.24
CA GLN A 91 -23.04 16.65 -1.90
C GLN A 91 -23.06 16.41 -3.41
N ASP A 92 -22.45 17.33 -4.18
CA ASP A 92 -22.31 17.17 -5.63
C ASP A 92 -21.29 16.07 -5.94
N PHE A 93 -21.56 15.23 -6.94
CA PHE A 93 -20.62 14.21 -7.39
C PHE A 93 -19.28 14.78 -7.87
N LYS A 94 -19.25 16.05 -8.31
CA LYS A 94 -18.01 16.77 -8.65
C LYS A 94 -17.12 17.07 -7.45
N GLU A 95 -17.63 16.92 -6.23
CA GLU A 95 -16.84 17.05 -5.01
C GLU A 95 -16.09 15.75 -4.65
N LEU A 96 -16.40 14.63 -5.33
CA LEU A 96 -15.68 13.37 -5.16
C LEU A 96 -14.20 13.59 -5.46
N LYS A 97 -13.34 13.17 -4.54
CA LYS A 97 -11.89 13.30 -4.66
C LYS A 97 -11.32 12.11 -5.42
N ASP A 98 -10.14 12.29 -5.99
CA ASP A 98 -9.45 11.19 -6.64
C ASP A 98 -9.16 10.09 -5.61
N SER A 99 -9.30 8.84 -6.05
CA SER A 99 -9.03 7.65 -5.25
C SER A 99 -7.98 6.78 -5.91
N TYR A 100 -7.04 6.29 -5.10
CA TYR A 100 -5.98 5.39 -5.55
C TYR A 100 -6.06 4.08 -4.78
N VAL A 101 -6.14 2.96 -5.49
CA VAL A 101 -5.99 1.63 -4.93
C VAL A 101 -4.69 1.02 -5.44
N ILE A 102 -3.69 0.95 -4.57
CA ILE A 102 -2.31 0.58 -4.87
C ILE A 102 -2.03 -0.80 -4.29
N PHE A 103 -1.81 -1.79 -5.15
CA PHE A 103 -1.38 -3.10 -4.71
C PHE A 103 0.12 -3.29 -4.89
N ILE A 104 0.82 -3.59 -3.80
CA ILE A 104 2.23 -3.98 -3.80
C ILE A 104 2.33 -5.51 -3.73
N TYR A 105 2.72 -6.14 -4.84
CA TYR A 105 2.86 -7.59 -4.94
C TYR A 105 4.30 -8.03 -4.77
N LYS A 106 4.53 -9.20 -4.14
CA LYS A 106 5.87 -9.81 -4.09
C LYS A 106 6.47 -10.11 -5.46
N LYS A 107 5.61 -10.44 -6.43
CA LYS A 107 6.00 -10.87 -7.78
C LYS A 107 5.41 -9.95 -8.81
N ASP A 108 5.94 -10.02 -10.02
CA ASP A 108 5.34 -9.38 -11.17
C ASP A 108 4.00 -10.06 -11.51
N LYS A 109 2.90 -9.39 -11.15
CA LYS A 109 1.54 -9.85 -11.39
C LYS A 109 1.27 -10.05 -12.88
N PHE A 110 1.73 -9.11 -13.71
CA PHE A 110 1.46 -9.09 -15.15
C PHE A 110 2.55 -9.78 -15.96
N LYS A 111 3.74 -9.98 -15.38
CA LYS A 111 4.90 -10.64 -16.01
C LYS A 111 5.46 -9.86 -17.22
N GLU A 112 5.29 -8.56 -17.24
CA GLU A 112 5.79 -7.67 -18.30
C GLU A 112 7.11 -6.98 -17.92
N GLY A 113 7.63 -7.23 -16.71
CA GLY A 113 8.91 -6.72 -16.23
C GLY A 113 8.91 -5.25 -15.80
N LEU A 114 7.77 -4.56 -15.86
CA LEU A 114 7.66 -3.16 -15.45
C LEU A 114 7.59 -3.04 -13.92
N PRO A 115 8.12 -1.94 -13.34
CA PRO A 115 8.05 -1.71 -11.89
C PRO A 115 6.63 -1.35 -11.42
N ILE A 116 5.87 -0.62 -12.24
CA ILE A 116 4.55 -0.07 -11.90
C ILE A 116 3.62 -0.23 -13.11
N TYR A 117 2.38 -0.62 -12.85
CA TYR A 117 1.30 -0.71 -13.83
C TYR A 117 0.13 0.18 -13.41
N HIS A 118 -0.20 1.17 -14.24
CA HIS A 118 -1.37 2.04 -14.05
C HIS A 118 -2.56 1.47 -14.84
N ILE A 119 -3.69 1.32 -14.16
CA ILE A 119 -4.93 0.82 -14.74
C ILE A 119 -5.96 1.94 -14.66
N ASP A 120 -6.08 2.68 -15.76
CA ASP A 120 -7.03 3.78 -15.91
C ASP A 120 -8.14 3.42 -16.92
N ARG A 121 -9.28 4.09 -16.77
CA ARG A 121 -10.38 3.98 -17.73
C ARG A 121 -10.12 4.87 -18.94
N TYR A 122 -10.52 4.38 -20.11
CA TYR A 122 -10.43 5.11 -21.36
C TYR A 122 -11.72 4.99 -22.16
N VAL A 123 -11.99 5.98 -23.00
CA VAL A 123 -13.08 5.98 -23.96
C VAL A 123 -12.68 5.08 -25.13
N ARG A 124 -13.30 3.89 -25.20
CA ARG A 124 -12.91 2.82 -26.14
C ARG A 124 -12.81 3.29 -27.59
N GLU A 125 -13.76 4.11 -28.03
CA GLU A 125 -13.87 4.57 -29.41
C GLU A 125 -12.79 5.59 -29.80
N THR A 126 -12.21 6.29 -28.81
CA THR A 126 -11.24 7.36 -29.06
C THR A 126 -9.84 7.08 -28.51
N GLY A 127 -9.70 6.06 -27.65
CA GLY A 127 -8.45 5.77 -26.95
C GLY A 127 -8.04 6.81 -25.90
N LYS A 128 -8.86 7.85 -25.66
CA LYS A 128 -8.55 8.92 -24.69
C LYS A 128 -8.81 8.45 -23.27
N LEU A 129 -7.96 8.86 -22.34
CA LEU A 129 -8.21 8.69 -20.91
C LEU A 129 -9.55 9.33 -20.53
N PHE A 130 -10.27 8.65 -19.64
CA PHE A 130 -11.58 9.10 -19.18
C PHE A 130 -11.47 10.12 -18.04
N GLU A 131 -10.40 10.06 -17.24
CA GLU A 131 -10.07 11.01 -16.17
C GLU A 131 -11.21 11.17 -15.13
N ASP A 132 -11.75 10.05 -14.62
CA ASP A 132 -12.81 10.05 -13.60
C ASP A 132 -12.29 10.08 -12.15
N GLY A 133 -10.98 10.28 -11.96
CA GLY A 133 -10.33 10.34 -10.65
C GLY A 133 -10.16 8.98 -9.95
N SER A 134 -10.57 7.87 -10.57
CA SER A 134 -10.41 6.52 -10.01
C SER A 134 -9.19 5.83 -10.62
N HIS A 135 -8.21 5.51 -9.77
CA HIS A 135 -6.93 4.94 -10.20
C HIS A 135 -6.65 3.61 -9.49
N ILE A 136 -6.20 2.62 -10.26
CA ILE A 136 -5.70 1.35 -9.72
C ILE A 136 -4.24 1.20 -10.15
N ILE A 137 -3.36 0.93 -9.21
CA ILE A 137 -1.93 0.78 -9.44
C ILE A 137 -1.46 -0.58 -8.93
N TYR A 138 -0.63 -1.26 -9.71
CA TYR A 138 0.06 -2.47 -9.28
C TYR A 138 1.57 -2.24 -9.29
N VAL A 139 2.21 -2.47 -8.14
CA VAL A 139 3.66 -2.41 -7.98
C VAL A 139 4.23 -3.82 -8.04
N ASN A 140 5.22 -4.01 -8.90
CA ASN A 140 5.95 -5.25 -9.08
C ASN A 140 7.10 -5.33 -8.08
N GLY A 141 6.87 -5.97 -6.92
CA GLY A 141 7.90 -6.19 -5.92
C GLY A 141 8.98 -7.21 -6.29
N SER A 142 9.02 -7.71 -7.53
CA SER A 142 10.16 -8.50 -8.04
C SER A 142 11.02 -7.76 -9.06
N TYR A 143 10.75 -6.47 -9.28
CA TYR A 143 11.55 -5.63 -10.16
C TYR A 143 13.00 -5.54 -9.67
N LYS A 144 13.96 -5.59 -10.62
CA LYS A 144 15.42 -5.56 -10.37
C LYS A 144 16.13 -4.54 -11.25
N GLY A 145 15.43 -3.49 -11.69
CA GLY A 145 16.04 -2.41 -12.45
C GLY A 145 16.72 -1.39 -11.54
N GLU A 146 16.72 -0.14 -11.97
CA GLU A 146 17.39 0.97 -11.27
C GLU A 146 16.39 2.03 -10.80
N GLY A 147 16.89 3.01 -10.02
CA GLY A 147 16.13 4.17 -9.55
C GLY A 147 15.48 3.98 -8.17
N GLU A 148 14.78 5.01 -7.71
CA GLU A 148 14.16 5.03 -6.37
C GLU A 148 13.17 3.89 -6.17
N ILE A 149 12.41 3.50 -7.21
CA ILE A 149 11.50 2.36 -7.13
C ILE A 149 12.22 1.02 -6.92
N ALA A 150 13.43 0.84 -7.50
CA ALA A 150 14.21 -0.37 -7.28
C ALA A 150 14.71 -0.45 -5.84
N GLN A 151 15.22 0.67 -5.29
CA GLN A 151 15.63 0.76 -3.89
C GLN A 151 14.45 0.54 -2.93
N LEU A 152 13.28 1.09 -3.25
CA LEU A 152 12.07 0.90 -2.45
C LEU A 152 11.65 -0.57 -2.40
N ILE A 153 11.74 -1.25 -3.55
CA ILE A 153 11.43 -2.68 -3.64
C ILE A 153 12.47 -3.51 -2.88
N GLU A 154 13.76 -3.17 -2.97
CA GLU A 154 14.82 -3.79 -2.16
C GLU A 154 14.53 -3.64 -0.66
N ASP A 155 14.17 -2.44 -0.21
CA ASP A 155 13.78 -2.16 1.18
C ASP A 155 12.60 -3.02 1.63
N PHE A 156 11.60 -3.25 0.77
CA PHE A 156 10.51 -4.18 1.08
C PHE A 156 10.97 -5.64 1.22
N HIS A 157 12.17 -6.03 0.78
CA HIS A 157 12.73 -7.35 1.01
C HIS A 157 13.69 -7.42 2.20
N GLN A 158 14.11 -6.27 2.76
CA GLN A 158 15.04 -6.25 3.87
C GLN A 158 14.40 -6.67 5.19
N LYS A 159 15.20 -7.34 6.02
CA LYS A 159 14.79 -7.78 7.37
C LYS A 159 15.28 -6.83 8.46
N GLU A 160 16.46 -6.25 8.26
CA GLU A 160 17.10 -5.36 9.21
C GLU A 160 16.97 -3.92 8.71
N SER A 161 16.60 -3.01 9.61
CA SER A 161 16.48 -1.59 9.31
C SER A 161 17.81 -0.97 8.86
N GLU A 162 18.92 -1.58 9.26
CA GLU A 162 20.28 -1.15 8.90
C GLU A 162 20.64 -1.43 7.44
N ASP A 163 19.96 -2.39 6.81
CA ASP A 163 20.16 -2.79 5.41
C ASP A 163 19.24 -2.02 4.45
N MET A 164 18.38 -1.13 4.97
CA MET A 164 17.42 -0.35 4.19
C MET A 164 18.03 0.96 3.68
N HIS A 165 17.70 1.32 2.45
CA HIS A 165 18.11 2.56 1.80
C HIS A 165 17.39 3.78 2.38
N TYR A 166 16.09 3.65 2.68
CA TYR A 166 15.27 4.76 3.12
C TYR A 166 15.07 4.79 4.63
N LYS A 167 15.62 5.83 5.26
CA LYS A 167 15.52 6.06 6.71
C LYS A 167 14.07 6.06 7.22
N ALA A 168 13.13 6.65 6.49
CA ALA A 168 11.72 6.70 6.90
C ALA A 168 11.10 5.31 7.06
N LEU A 169 11.48 4.36 6.19
CA LEU A 169 11.07 2.96 6.30
C LEU A 169 11.86 2.22 7.38
N ALA A 170 13.17 2.44 7.44
CA ALA A 170 14.05 1.86 8.44
C ALA A 170 13.60 2.17 9.88
N ASP A 171 13.25 3.43 10.15
CA ASP A 171 12.77 3.88 11.45
C ASP A 171 11.43 3.22 11.81
N GLY A 172 10.53 3.07 10.84
CA GLY A 172 9.26 2.36 11.03
C GLY A 172 9.46 0.88 11.36
N VAL A 173 10.34 0.19 10.64
CA VAL A 173 10.68 -1.22 10.91
C VAL A 173 11.31 -1.38 12.29
N LYS A 174 12.23 -0.48 12.65
CA LYS A 174 12.88 -0.46 13.95
C LYS A 174 11.86 -0.27 15.08
N HIS A 175 11.00 0.75 14.96
CA HIS A 175 9.97 1.04 15.94
C HIS A 175 9.03 -0.16 16.14
N PHE A 176 8.61 -0.80 15.03
CA PHE A 176 7.75 -1.98 15.11
C PHE A 176 8.41 -3.11 15.89
N LYS A 177 9.70 -3.43 15.64
CA LYS A 177 10.43 -4.47 16.38
C LYS A 177 10.53 -4.20 17.89
N GLU A 178 10.48 -2.94 18.31
CA GLU A 178 10.54 -2.54 19.73
C GLU A 178 9.17 -2.65 20.44
N THR A 179 8.08 -2.81 19.71
CA THR A 179 6.74 -3.06 20.30
C THR A 179 6.62 -4.48 20.86
N GLU A 180 5.71 -4.70 21.82
CA GLU A 180 5.45 -6.06 22.35
C GLU A 180 5.03 -7.03 21.23
N GLU A 181 4.19 -6.57 20.31
CA GLU A 181 3.75 -7.36 19.17
C GLU A 181 4.93 -7.71 18.24
N GLY A 182 5.76 -6.73 17.90
CA GLY A 182 6.98 -6.95 17.11
C GLY A 182 7.97 -7.89 17.80
N PHE A 183 8.13 -7.76 19.12
CA PHE A 183 9.00 -8.61 19.93
C PHE A 183 8.55 -10.09 19.89
N TRP A 184 7.26 -10.37 20.08
CA TRP A 184 6.73 -11.73 20.00
C TRP A 184 6.76 -12.28 18.57
N MET A 185 6.46 -11.44 17.57
CA MET A 185 6.58 -11.78 16.15
C MET A 185 8.03 -12.03 15.70
N SER A 186 9.01 -11.56 16.50
CA SER A 186 10.44 -11.82 16.34
C SER A 186 10.99 -12.99 17.18
N GLY A 187 10.10 -13.82 17.74
CA GLY A 187 10.52 -15.01 18.49
C GLY A 187 10.84 -14.76 19.98
N GLY A 188 10.47 -13.61 20.54
CA GLY A 188 10.47 -13.40 21.99
C GLY A 188 11.85 -13.30 22.66
N HIS A 189 12.87 -12.85 21.94
CA HIS A 189 14.22 -12.66 22.48
C HIS A 189 14.70 -11.20 22.35
N PRO A 190 15.24 -10.59 23.42
CA PRO A 190 15.88 -9.28 23.30
C PRO A 190 17.08 -9.43 22.38
N VAL A 191 17.09 -8.64 21.30
CA VAL A 191 18.01 -8.78 20.17
C VAL A 191 19.46 -8.77 20.66
N ARG A 192 20.05 -9.96 20.76
CA ARG A 192 21.49 -10.19 20.67
C ARG A 192 21.70 -11.28 19.62
N THR A 193 22.42 -10.87 18.59
CA THR A 193 23.03 -11.68 17.53
C THR A 193 23.33 -13.11 17.97
N ASP A 194 22.67 -14.07 17.32
CA ASP A 194 23.25 -15.18 16.55
C ASP A 194 22.30 -16.39 16.57
N ARG A 195 21.92 -16.86 15.37
CA ARG A 195 21.29 -18.17 15.04
C ARG A 195 19.91 -18.51 15.62
N SER A 196 18.90 -18.40 14.75
CA SER A 196 18.17 -19.58 14.25
C SER A 196 17.42 -19.23 12.94
N GLU A 197 17.70 -20.02 11.91
CA GLU A 197 17.01 -19.99 10.62
C GLU A 197 15.59 -20.55 10.79
N ALA A 198 14.62 -19.70 11.12
CA ALA A 198 13.21 -19.83 10.75
C ALA A 198 12.41 -18.78 11.54
N GLU A 199 11.49 -18.10 10.85
CA GLU A 199 10.39 -17.35 11.48
C GLU A 199 10.76 -16.05 12.19
N THR A 200 11.29 -15.08 11.46
CA THR A 200 11.05 -13.66 11.78
C THR A 200 11.11 -12.86 10.48
N VAL A 201 10.12 -11.98 10.26
CA VAL A 201 9.83 -11.20 9.04
C VAL A 201 9.03 -11.94 7.96
N LYS A 202 7.78 -12.31 8.30
CA LYS A 202 6.65 -12.36 7.35
C LYS A 202 6.12 -10.96 6.99
N LEU A 203 6.80 -9.89 7.42
CA LEU A 203 6.25 -8.55 7.59
C LEU A 203 6.12 -7.70 6.32
N CYS A 204 6.79 -8.04 5.22
CA CYS A 204 6.73 -7.20 4.03
C CYS A 204 5.97 -7.81 2.85
N VAL A 205 5.96 -9.12 2.64
CA VAL A 205 5.30 -9.66 1.43
C VAL A 205 4.88 -11.14 1.51
N ASN A 206 4.51 -11.67 2.68
CA ASN A 206 4.01 -13.05 2.78
C ASN A 206 2.71 -13.11 3.59
N GLN A 207 1.59 -12.79 2.93
CA GLN A 207 0.34 -13.54 3.11
C GLN A 207 -0.01 -14.17 1.79
#